data_AF-A0A9D1HCJ3-F1
#
_entry.id   AF-A0A9D1HCJ3-F1
#
_cell.length_a   1.000
_cell.length_b   1.000
_cell.length_c   1.000
_cell.angle_alpha   90.00
_cell.angle_beta   90.00
_cell.angle_gamma   90.00
#
_symmetry.space_group_name_H-M   'P 1'
#
loop_
_entity.id
_entity.type
_entity.pdbx_description
1 polymer ?
#
loop_
_entity_poly.entity_id
_entity_poly.type
_entity_poly.pdbx_seq_one_letter_code
_entity_poly.pdbx_strand_id
1 'polypeptide(L)' 'MKHTILKVLIVFMIFFAGTAGILFLDDLCLQTTGHGGNLVLNVEN' A
#
# COMPACT_ATOMS: atom_id res chain seq x y z
N MET A 1 -21.16 -20.42 -2.72
CA MET A 1 -19.74 -20.43 -3.13
C MET A 1 -19.35 -19.29 -4.07
N LYS A 2 -19.97 -19.11 -5.25
CA LYS A 2 -19.59 -18.02 -6.20
C LYS A 2 -19.65 -16.60 -5.59
N HIS A 3 -20.69 -16.28 -4.83
CA HIS A 3 -20.81 -14.97 -4.17
C HIS A 3 -19.78 -14.73 -3.06
N THR A 4 -19.34 -15.79 -2.38
CA THR A 4 -18.31 -15.70 -1.33
C THR A 4 -16.96 -15.33 -1.94
N ILE A 5 -16.61 -15.96 -3.06
CA ILE A 5 -15.36 -15.67 -3.79
C ILE A 5 -15.35 -14.22 -4.28
N LEU A 6 -16.47 -13.74 -4.84
CA LEU A 6 -16.59 -12.35 -5.28
C LEU A 6 -16.37 -11.36 -4.13
N LYS A 7 -16.95 -11.61 -2.96
CA LYS A 7 -16.77 -10.75 -1.77
C LYS A 7 -15.31 -10.73 -1.30
N VAL A 8 -14.65 -11.88 -1.27
CA VAL A 8 -13.23 -11.98 -0.90
C VAL A 8 -12.35 -11.21 -1.88
N LEU A 9 -12.64 -11.30 -3.18
CA LEU A 9 -11.88 -10.60 -4.22
C LEU A 9 -12.03 -9.08 -4.11
N ILE A 10 -13.22 -8.59 -3.79
CA ILE A 10 -13.46 -7.15 -3.54
C ILE A 10 -12.69 -6.68 -2.30
N VAL A 11 -12.77 -7.41 -1.19
CA VAL A 11 -12.04 -7.06 0.04
C VAL A 11 -10.52 -7.07 -0.21
N PHE A 12 -10.03 -8.06 -0.96
CA PHE A 12 -8.64 -8.14 -1.38
C PHE A 12 -8.21 -6.93 -2.21
N MET A 13 -9.00 -6.54 -3.21
CA MET A 13 -8.72 -5.35 -4.04
C MET A 13 -8.66 -4.06 -3.20
N ILE A 14 -9.59 -3.88 -2.26
CA ILE A 14 -9.63 -2.71 -1.37
C ILE A 14 -8.38 -2.68 -0.49
N PHE A 15 -8.00 -3.82 0.09
CA PHE A 15 -6.80 -3.93 0.91
C PHE A 15 -5.52 -3.58 0.13
N PHE A 16 -5.39 -4.11 -1.10
CA PHE A 16 -4.24 -3.82 -1.96
C PHE A 16 -4.19 -2.36 -2.39
N ALA A 17 -5.33 -1.77 -2.79
CA ALA A 17 -5.39 -0.36 -3.15
C ALA A 17 -5.02 0.56 -1.99
N GLY A 18 -5.49 0.25 -0.77
CA GLY A 18 -5.13 0.99 0.44
C GLY A 18 -3.64 0.89 0.75
N THR A 19 -3.07 -0.32 0.67
CA THR A 19 -1.64 -0.55 0.94
C THR A 19 -0.76 0.17 -0.08
N ALA A 20 -1.09 0.08 -1.37
CA ALA A 20 -0.37 0.78 -2.44
C ALA A 20 -0.46 2.31 -2.29
N GLY A 21 -1.62 2.83 -1.91
CA GLY A 21 -1.82 4.26 -1.67
C GLY A 21 -0.96 4.80 -0.51
N ILE A 22 -0.84 4.04 0.58
CA ILE A 22 0.01 4.41 1.72
C ILE A 22 1.49 4.45 1.31
N LEU A 23 1.97 3.45 0.57
CA LEU A 23 3.35 3.42 0.08
C LEU A 23 3.65 4.57 -0.88
N PHE A 24 2.70 4.92 -1.76
CA PHE A 24 2.84 6.06 -2.65
C PHE A 24 2.89 7.41 -1.90
N LEU A 25 2.06 7.57 -0.87
CA LEU A 25 2.10 8.76 -0.02
C LEU A 25 3.40 8.88 0.78
N ASP A 26 3.94 7.77 1.27
CA ASP A 26 5.23 7.74 1.98
C ASP A 26 6.38 8.16 1.07
N ASP A 27 6.41 7.68 -0.18
CA ASP A 27 7.40 8.08 -1.19
C ASP A 27 7.26 9.57 -1.57
N LEU A 28 6.03 10.06 -1.78
CA LEU A 28 5.79 11.49 -2.00
C LEU A 28 6.25 12.34 -0.81
N CYS A 29 6.02 11.87 0.42
CA CYS A 29 6.47 12.55 1.63
C CYS A 29 8.01 12.65 1.66
N LEU A 30 8.72 11.55 1.33
CA LEU A 30 10.17 11.55 1.20
C LEU A 30 10.65 12.54 0.13
N GLN A 31 10.05 12.53 -1.06
CA GLN A 31 10.45 13.39 -2.18
C GLN A 31 10.21 14.89 -1.90
N THR A 32 9.15 15.22 -1.14
CA THR A 32 8.76 16.61 -0.89
C THR A 32 9.41 17.20 0.35
N THR A 33 9.60 16.42 1.41
CA THR A 33 10.08 16.90 2.71
C THR A 33 11.48 16.41 3.05
N GLY A 34 12.00 15.39 2.36
CA GLY A 34 13.21 14.67 2.75
C GLY A 34 13.00 13.72 3.94
N HIS A 35 11.77 13.61 4.46
CA HIS A 35 11.40 12.73 5.55
C HIS A 35 10.30 11.76 5.09
N GLY A 36 10.52 10.46 5.21
CA GLY A 36 9.60 9.42 4.72
C GLY A 36 10.37 8.22 4.18
N GLY A 37 9.71 7.33 3.43
CA GLY A 37 10.34 6.18 2.79
C GLY A 37 10.71 5.04 3.75
N ASN A 38 10.25 5.12 5.00
CA ASN A 38 10.52 4.15 6.05
C ASN A 38 9.45 3.05 6.12
N LEU A 39 8.34 3.18 5.39
CA LEU A 39 7.31 2.14 5.29
C LEU A 39 7.66 1.11 4.23
N VAL A 40 8.39 1.51 3.19
CA VAL A 40 9.16 0.58 2.38
C VAL A 40 10.34 0.17 3.24
N LEU A 41 10.50 -1.13 3.52
CA LEU A 41 11.65 -1.65 4.27
C LEU A 41 12.92 -0.98 3.72
N ASN A 42 13.52 -0.09 4.51
CA ASN A 42 14.84 0.42 4.22
C ASN A 42 15.79 -0.76 4.45
N VAL A 43 15.94 -1.59 3.42
CA VAL A 43 16.94 -2.64 3.38
C VAL A 43 18.26 -1.90 3.22
N GLU A 44 18.79 -1.41 4.34
CA GLU A 44 20.16 -0.90 4.41
C GLU A 44 21.06 -1.98 3.82
N ASN A 45 21.62 -1.64 2.67
CA ASN A 45 22.40 -2.52 1.80
C ASN A 45 23.85 -2.62 2.31
#